data_AF-A0A6N6M752-F1
#
_entry.id   AF-A0A6N6M752-F1
#
_cell.length_a   1.000
_cell.length_b   1.000
_cell.length_c   1.000
_cell.angle_alpha   90.00
_cell.angle_beta   90.00
_cell.angle_gamma   90.00
#
_symmetry.space_group_name_H-M   'P 1'
#
loop_
_entity.id
_entity.type
_entity.pdbx_description
1 polymer ?
#
loop_
_entity_poly.entity_id
_entity_poly.type
_entity_poly.pdbx_seq_one_letter_code
_entity_poly.pdbx_strand_id
1 'polypeptide(L)'
;KKLQRQYKDYLSDFKNWKQKSHAKQWLVFPENIGAHLSIDETALSKGELYTIITNKKAKGKVGSIVAIFAGTKVEPIIELLLKISAKKRAKVKEIT
;
A
#
# COMPACT_ATOMS: atom_id res chain seq x y z
N LYS A 1 16.70 13.06 16.59
CA LYS A 1 15.28 13.42 16.82
C LYS A 1 14.85 14.78 16.23
N LYS A 2 15.63 15.88 16.36
CA LYS A 2 15.23 17.22 15.85
C LYS A 2 14.99 17.27 14.33
N LEU A 3 15.89 16.68 13.55
CA LEU A 3 15.80 16.59 12.09
C LEU A 3 14.58 15.81 11.58
N GLN A 4 14.30 14.63 12.17
CA GLN A 4 13.13 13.81 11.80
C GLN A 4 11.81 14.56 12.07
N ARG A 5 11.73 15.27 13.19
CA ARG A 5 10.57 16.10 13.53
C ARG A 5 10.41 17.25 12.53
N GLN A 6 11.49 17.95 12.21
CA GLN A 6 11.44 19.02 11.21
C GLN A 6 11.03 18.51 9.84
N TYR A 7 11.58 17.38 9.41
CA TYR A 7 11.21 16.76 8.14
C TYR A 7 9.71 16.43 8.09
N LYS A 8 9.20 15.73 9.11
CA LYS A 8 7.78 15.40 9.21
C LYS A 8 6.87 16.62 9.27
N ASP A 9 7.23 17.62 10.09
CA ASP A 9 6.34 18.72 10.41
C ASP A 9 6.33 19.84 9.35
N TYR A 10 7.39 19.93 8.53
CA TYR A 10 7.61 21.04 7.59
C TYR A 10 8.06 20.65 6.18
N LEU A 11 8.70 19.50 5.95
CA LEU A 11 9.31 19.17 4.63
C LEU A 11 8.63 18.02 3.88
N SER A 12 7.91 17.14 4.56
CA SER A 12 7.45 15.86 3.99
C SER A 12 5.95 15.82 3.68
N ASP A 13 5.26 16.96 3.69
CA ASP A 13 3.81 17.09 3.52
C ASP A 13 2.95 16.19 4.42
N PHE A 14 3.52 15.65 5.49
CA PHE A 14 2.86 14.63 6.32
C PHE A 14 1.53 15.13 6.89
N LYS A 15 1.46 16.43 7.21
CA LYS A 15 0.24 17.06 7.73
C LYS A 15 -0.89 17.13 6.69
N ASN A 16 -0.55 17.31 5.42
CA ASN A 16 -1.47 17.45 4.29
C ASN A 16 -1.70 16.13 3.53
N TRP A 17 -1.07 15.05 3.99
CA TRP A 17 -1.18 13.75 3.34
C TRP A 17 -2.62 13.24 3.38
N LYS A 18 -3.25 13.10 2.21
CA LYS A 18 -4.65 12.71 2.05
C LYS A 18 -5.02 11.39 2.74
N GLN A 19 -4.05 10.49 2.87
CA GLN A 19 -4.27 9.16 3.46
C GLN A 19 -4.14 9.16 4.99
N LYS A 20 -3.70 10.27 5.60
CA LYS A 20 -3.31 10.33 7.03
C LYS A 20 -4.38 9.81 8.00
N SER A 21 -5.67 10.03 7.71
CA SER A 21 -6.79 9.61 8.58
C SER A 21 -6.94 8.09 8.70
N HIS A 22 -6.54 7.33 7.68
CA HIS A 22 -6.72 5.88 7.57
C HIS A 22 -5.41 5.13 7.30
N ALA A 23 -4.28 5.84 7.27
CA ALA A 23 -2.96 5.28 6.96
C ALA A 23 -2.51 4.19 7.95
N LYS A 24 -3.13 4.07 9.13
CA LYS A 24 -2.90 2.97 10.06
C LYS A 24 -3.59 1.67 9.64
N GLN A 25 -4.68 1.77 8.88
CA GLN A 25 -5.51 0.65 8.48
C GLN A 25 -5.21 0.22 7.05
N TRP A 26 -5.02 1.17 6.14
CA TRP A 26 -4.71 0.84 4.75
C TRP A 26 -4.07 1.99 3.99
N LEU A 27 -3.35 1.64 2.94
CA LEU A 27 -2.81 2.53 1.93
C LEU A 27 -2.98 1.89 0.56
N VAL A 28 -3.46 2.64 -0.43
CA VAL A 28 -3.64 2.14 -1.80
C VAL A 28 -3.08 3.15 -2.78
N PHE A 29 -2.25 2.66 -3.71
CA PHE A 29 -1.57 3.40 -4.77
C PHE A 29 -1.94 2.81 -6.14
N PRO A 30 -3.13 3.12 -6.69
CA PRO A 30 -3.63 2.52 -7.92
C PRO A 30 -2.73 2.70 -9.15
N GLU A 31 -1.95 3.78 -9.16
CA GLU A 31 -0.94 4.11 -10.18
C GLU A 31 0.18 3.08 -10.27
N ASN A 32 0.46 2.36 -9.19
CA ASN A 32 1.54 1.38 -9.14
C ASN A 32 1.14 0.00 -9.70
N ILE A 33 -0.12 -0.18 -10.10
CA ILE A 33 -0.60 -1.46 -10.67
C ILE A 33 0.12 -1.77 -11.98
N GLY A 34 0.79 -2.93 -12.00
CA GLY A 34 1.44 -3.52 -13.16
C GLY A 34 0.78 -4.84 -13.59
N ALA A 35 1.40 -5.50 -14.58
CA ALA A 35 0.92 -6.78 -15.08
C ALA A 35 1.19 -7.95 -14.13
N HIS A 36 2.23 -7.86 -13.29
CA HIS A 36 2.66 -8.94 -12.41
C HIS A 36 2.75 -8.39 -10.99
N LEU A 37 1.89 -8.91 -10.12
CA LEU A 37 1.83 -8.50 -8.72
C LEU A 37 2.27 -9.64 -7.79
N SER A 38 2.64 -9.31 -6.56
CA SER A 38 2.68 -10.24 -5.42
C SER A 38 1.68 -9.84 -4.36
N ILE A 39 1.24 -10.83 -3.58
CA ILE A 39 0.49 -10.62 -2.35
C ILE A 39 1.26 -11.34 -1.25
N ASP A 40 1.65 -10.58 -0.24
CA ASP A 40 2.47 -11.08 0.87
C ASP A 40 1.75 -10.78 2.19
N GLU A 41 1.67 -11.77 3.08
CA GLU A 41 1.22 -11.60 4.46
C GLU A 41 2.45 -11.51 5.37
N THR A 42 2.60 -10.42 6.12
CA THR A 42 3.82 -10.17 6.91
C THR A 42 3.48 -9.66 8.30
N ALA A 43 4.17 -10.21 9.30
CA ALA A 43 4.15 -9.71 10.67
C ALA A 43 5.31 -8.72 10.88
N LEU A 44 5.02 -7.45 11.17
CA LEU A 44 6.07 -6.44 11.41
C LEU A 44 6.45 -6.34 12.88
N SER A 45 5.50 -6.58 13.79
CA SER A 45 5.71 -6.56 15.24
C SER A 45 4.75 -7.54 15.93
N LYS A 46 4.96 -7.86 17.21
CA LYS A 46 4.28 -8.90 18.00
C LYS A 46 2.74 -8.84 17.89
N GLY A 47 2.17 -9.47 16.86
CA GLY A 47 0.73 -9.57 16.60
C GLY A 47 0.18 -8.64 15.50
N GLU A 48 0.98 -7.74 14.92
CA GLU A 48 0.56 -6.88 13.82
C GLU A 48 0.82 -7.56 12.47
N LEU A 49 -0.24 -8.16 11.92
CA LEU A 49 -0.22 -8.74 10.58
C LEU A 49 -0.62 -7.69 9.54
N TYR A 50 -0.01 -7.76 8.37
CA TYR A 50 -0.32 -6.91 7.23
C TYR A 50 -0.40 -7.75 5.95
N THR A 51 -1.32 -7.39 5.06
CA THR A 51 -1.31 -7.85 3.67
C THR A 51 -0.73 -6.74 2.79
N ILE A 52 0.33 -7.05 2.06
CA ILE A 52 1.03 -6.11 1.17
C ILE A 52 0.89 -6.61 -0.26
N ILE A 53 0.51 -5.72 -1.16
CA ILE A 53 0.46 -5.99 -2.60
C ILE A 53 1.58 -5.22 -3.27
N THR A 54 2.45 -5.91 -4.01
CA THR A 54 3.57 -5.28 -4.71
C THR A 54 3.53 -5.50 -6.21
N ASN A 55 4.13 -4.59 -6.98
CA ASN A 55 4.36 -4.69 -8.40
C ASN A 55 5.78 -5.20 -8.66
N LYS A 56 5.88 -6.44 -9.14
CA LYS A 56 7.17 -7.12 -9.38
C LYS A 56 8.04 -6.40 -10.40
N LYS A 57 7.44 -5.68 -11.35
CA LYS A 57 8.19 -4.94 -12.38
C LYS A 57 9.08 -3.85 -11.78
N ALA A 58 8.69 -3.28 -10.64
CA ALA A 58 9.41 -2.19 -10.00
C ALA A 58 10.61 -2.68 -9.16
N LYS A 59 10.77 -3.99 -8.94
CA LYS A 59 11.94 -4.61 -8.29
C LYS A 59 12.33 -3.95 -6.95
N GLY A 60 11.34 -3.66 -6.11
CA GLY A 60 11.55 -3.04 -4.79
C GLY A 60 11.86 -1.53 -4.82
N LYS A 61 11.88 -0.90 -6.00
CA LYS A 61 12.11 0.55 -6.15
C LYS A 61 10.81 1.34 -6.01
N VAL A 62 10.90 2.66 -6.20
CA VAL A 62 9.73 3.56 -6.24
C VAL A 62 8.68 3.01 -7.20
N GLY A 63 7.42 2.97 -6.74
CA GLY A 63 6.30 2.40 -7.49
C GLY A 63 6.07 0.90 -7.27
N SER A 64 6.82 0.25 -6.37
CA SER A 64 6.59 -1.17 -6.06
C SER A 64 5.37 -1.42 -5.20
N ILE A 65 5.00 -0.54 -4.28
CA ILE A 65 3.89 -0.79 -3.36
C ILE A 65 2.58 -0.41 -4.04
N VAL A 66 1.70 -1.39 -4.26
CA VAL A 66 0.35 -1.16 -4.80
C VAL A 66 -0.63 -0.93 -3.66
N ALA A 67 -0.56 -1.73 -2.61
CA ALA A 67 -1.41 -1.56 -1.44
C ALA A 67 -0.77 -2.15 -0.18
N ILE A 68 -1.16 -1.62 0.98
CA ILE A 68 -0.84 -2.14 2.30
C ILE A 68 -2.14 -2.14 3.10
N PHE A 69 -2.46 -3.25 3.76
CA PHE A 69 -3.64 -3.40 4.61
C PHE A 69 -3.22 -3.92 5.98
N ALA A 70 -3.78 -3.37 7.04
CA ALA A 70 -3.64 -3.91 8.39
C ALA A 70 -4.60 -5.10 8.55
N GLY A 71 -4.05 -6.24 8.95
CA GLY A 71 -4.72 -7.52 9.02
C GLY A 71 -4.66 -8.31 7.71
N THR A 72 -5.14 -9.56 7.79
CA THR A 72 -5.16 -10.55 6.70
C THR A 72 -6.57 -10.98 6.32
N LYS A 73 -7.61 -10.35 6.90
CA LYS A 73 -9.00 -10.65 6.57
C LYS A 73 -9.31 -10.19 5.15
N VAL A 74 -9.87 -11.09 4.35
CA VAL A 74 -10.03 -10.91 2.91
C VAL A 74 -11.14 -9.92 2.57
N GLU A 75 -12.25 -9.95 3.29
CA GLU A 75 -13.45 -9.16 3.01
C GLU A 75 -13.17 -7.64 2.95
N PRO A 76 -12.59 -7.00 3.99
CA PRO A 76 -12.29 -5.57 3.95
C PRO A 76 -11.24 -5.21 2.90
N ILE A 77 -10.33 -6.13 2.58
CA ILE A 77 -9.30 -5.93 1.55
C ILE A 77 -9.95 -5.87 0.17
N ILE A 78 -10.86 -6.81 -0.14
CA ILE A 78 -11.59 -6.82 -1.42
C ILE A 78 -12.38 -5.51 -1.60
N GLU A 79 -13.12 -5.06 -0.58
CA GLU A 79 -13.88 -3.81 -0.65
C GLU A 79 -13.00 -2.61 -1.01
N LEU A 80 -11.80 -2.52 -0.44
CA LEU A 80 -10.85 -1.46 -0.74
C LEU A 80 -10.25 -1.59 -2.14
N LEU A 81 -9.92 -2.81 -2.57
CA LEU A 81 -9.41 -3.06 -3.92
C LEU A 81 -10.46 -2.78 -5.00
N LEU A 82 -11.75 -2.98 -4.71
CA LEU A 82 -12.83 -2.68 -5.64
C LEU A 82 -12.99 -1.17 -5.91
N LYS A 83 -12.50 -0.30 -5.02
CA LYS A 83 -12.41 1.16 -5.26
C LYS A 83 -11.42 1.50 -6.37
N ILE A 84 -10.51 0.59 -6.70
CA ILE A 84 -9.62 0.73 -7.85
C ILE A 84 -10.41 0.47 -9.12
N SER A 85 -10.38 1.43 -10.05
CA SER A 85 -11.07 1.35 -11.34
C SER A 85 -10.82 0.00 -12.04
N ALA A 86 -11.87 -0.59 -12.60
CA ALA A 86 -11.79 -1.87 -13.31
C ALA A 86 -10.71 -1.86 -14.41
N LYS A 87 -10.58 -0.74 -15.16
CA LYS A 87 -9.54 -0.56 -16.19
C LYS A 87 -8.11 -0.74 -15.66
N LYS A 88 -7.83 -0.30 -14.42
CA LYS A 88 -6.52 -0.50 -13.80
C LYS A 88 -6.34 -1.95 -13.36
N ARG A 89 -7.35 -2.54 -12.71
CA ARG A 89 -7.31 -3.95 -12.26
C ARG A 89 -7.16 -4.94 -13.41
N ALA A 90 -7.80 -4.68 -14.54
CA ALA A 90 -7.70 -5.48 -15.76
C ALA A 90 -6.29 -5.52 -16.39
N LYS A 91 -5.35 -4.68 -15.94
CA LYS A 91 -3.95 -4.75 -16.38
C LYS A 91 -3.20 -5.93 -15.78
N VAL A 92 -3.66 -6.44 -14.64
CA VAL A 92 -3.03 -7.55 -13.92
C VAL A 92 -3.23 -8.82 -14.73
N LYS A 93 -2.12 -9.51 -15.02
CA LYS A 93 -2.08 -10.78 -15.73
C LYS A 93 -1.76 -11.95 -14.81
N GLU A 94 -0.96 -11.69 -13.79
CA GLU A 94 -0.48 -12.71 -12.86
C GLU A 94 -0.33 -12.12 -11.45
N ILE A 95 -0.65 -12.94 -10.46
CA ILE A 95 -0.42 -12.69 -9.04
C ILE A 95 0.29 -13.92 -8.49
N THR A 96 1.46 -13.74 -7.86
CA THR A 96 2.20 -14.81 -7.16
C THR A 96 2.66 -14.34 -5.81
#